data_AF-D9SV03-F1
#
_entry.id   AF-D9SV03-F1
#
_cell.length_a   1.000
_cell.length_b   1.000
_cell.length_c   1.000
_cell.angle_alpha   90.00
_cell.angle_beta   90.00
_cell.angle_gamma   90.00
#
_symmetry.space_group_name_H-M   'P 1'
#
loop_
_entity.id
_entity.type
_entity.pdbx_description
1 polymer ?
#
loop_
_entity_poly.entity_id
_entity_poly.type
_entity_poly.pdbx_seq_one_letter_code
_entity_poly.pdbx_strand_id
1 'polypeptide(L)'
;MGNEKTNQLLKDFISKLPESYREMFREIAEYAISLGYTPKKTKTKEFILDFSKSKVKRTIMKLEIRDNSIKDNKPGLRLKFYANKGYSEIFNQGIQRVIEEYDGRYTGCYGCGRCKGELEGYTYTYSDGKKIFRCGSELISIHNFGPENISELKALIKGQDEFFMKNNLSKNERRN
;
A
#
# COMPACT_ATOMS: atom_id res chain seq x y z
N MET A 1 -2.33 -21.91 -6.31
CA MET A 1 -1.05 -21.97 -7.02
C MET A 1 -0.92 -20.72 -7.88
N GLY A 2 0.09 -19.88 -7.62
CA GLY A 2 0.39 -18.72 -8.46
C GLY A 2 0.76 -19.16 -9.88
N ASN A 3 0.40 -18.36 -10.88
CA ASN A 3 0.81 -18.57 -12.26
C ASN A 3 2.35 -18.60 -12.33
N GLU A 4 2.95 -19.53 -13.07
CA GLU A 4 4.40 -19.68 -13.24
C GLU A 4 5.07 -18.35 -13.64
N LYS A 5 4.40 -17.55 -14.47
CA LYS A 5 4.82 -16.19 -14.86
C LYS A 5 4.91 -15.23 -13.66
N THR A 6 3.97 -15.34 -12.72
CA THR A 6 3.96 -14.54 -11.49
C THR A 6 5.12 -14.92 -10.57
N ASN A 7 5.40 -16.21 -10.45
CA ASN A 7 6.53 -16.69 -9.64
C ASN A 7 7.87 -16.24 -10.23
N GLN A 8 8.03 -16.33 -11.55
CA GLN A 8 9.25 -15.85 -12.21
C GLN A 8 9.41 -14.34 -12.07
N LEU A 9 8.34 -13.56 -12.27
CA LEU A 9 8.37 -12.11 -12.09
C LEU A 9 8.80 -11.72 -10.68
N LEU A 10 8.28 -12.40 -9.65
CA LEU A 10 8.66 -12.15 -8.27
C LEU A 10 10.12 -12.53 -8.02
N LYS A 11 10.59 -13.68 -8.52
CA LYS A 11 12.00 -14.09 -8.43
C LYS A 11 12.93 -13.05 -9.06
N ASP A 12 12.60 -12.54 -10.25
CA ASP A 12 13.37 -11.53 -10.97
C ASP A 12 13.40 -10.18 -10.23
N PHE A 13 12.32 -9.84 -9.53
CA PHE A 13 12.27 -8.65 -8.70
C PHE A 13 13.14 -8.81 -7.44
N ILE A 14 12.96 -9.91 -6.70
CA ILE A 14 13.69 -10.17 -5.46
C ILE A 14 15.20 -10.28 -5.71
N SER A 15 15.63 -10.87 -6.83
CA SER A 15 17.07 -10.97 -7.16
C SER A 15 17.76 -9.62 -7.32
N LYS A 16 17.01 -8.57 -7.67
CA LYS A 16 17.52 -7.20 -7.83
C LYS A 16 17.52 -6.37 -6.54
N LEU A 17 16.89 -6.86 -5.47
CA LEU A 17 16.96 -6.21 -4.17
C LEU A 17 18.32 -6.46 -3.50
N PRO A 18 18.81 -5.51 -2.68
CA PRO A 18 19.93 -5.78 -1.79
C PRO A 18 19.58 -6.96 -0.87
N GLU A 19 20.58 -7.78 -0.56
CA GLU A 19 20.39 -9.06 0.13
C GLU A 19 19.60 -8.92 1.44
N SER A 20 19.90 -7.88 2.22
CA SER A 20 19.24 -7.56 3.49
C SER A 20 17.73 -7.31 3.40
N TYR A 21 17.18 -7.04 2.20
CA TYR A 21 15.75 -6.79 2.00
C TYR A 21 15.00 -7.98 1.38
N ARG A 22 15.72 -8.98 0.85
CA ARG A 22 15.13 -10.02 -0.01
C ARG A 22 14.07 -10.83 0.72
N GLU A 23 14.36 -11.26 1.94
CA GLU A 23 13.45 -12.10 2.73
C GLU A 23 12.19 -11.33 3.13
N MET A 24 12.36 -10.13 3.68
CA MET A 24 11.24 -9.26 4.05
C MET A 24 10.32 -8.96 2.86
N PHE A 25 10.87 -8.57 1.71
CA PHE A 25 10.06 -8.28 0.52
C PHE A 25 9.39 -9.52 -0.05
N ARG A 26 10.05 -10.68 0.01
CA ARG A 26 9.47 -11.97 -0.39
C ARG A 26 8.27 -12.29 0.49
N GLU A 27 8.42 -12.20 1.80
CA GLU A 27 7.38 -12.54 2.77
C GLU A 27 6.15 -11.64 2.62
N ILE A 28 6.35 -10.33 2.43
CA ILE A 28 5.27 -9.36 2.19
C ILE A 28 4.56 -9.65 0.86
N ALA A 29 5.33 -9.92 -0.22
CA ALA A 29 4.78 -10.22 -1.53
C ALA A 29 3.95 -11.52 -1.54
N GLU A 30 4.48 -12.58 -0.94
CA GLU A 30 3.81 -13.88 -0.83
C GLU A 30 2.53 -13.77 0.00
N TYR A 31 2.54 -12.96 1.07
CA TYR A 31 1.33 -12.68 1.84
C TYR A 31 0.25 -11.97 1.02
N ALA A 32 0.59 -10.93 0.26
CA ALA A 32 -0.39 -10.28 -0.62
C ALA A 32 -0.91 -11.24 -1.70
N ILE A 33 -0.04 -12.10 -2.24
CA ILE A 33 -0.44 -13.12 -3.22
C ILE A 33 -1.40 -14.14 -2.59
N SER A 34 -1.18 -14.56 -1.34
CA SER A 34 -2.06 -15.49 -0.64
C SER A 34 -3.47 -14.91 -0.42
N LEU A 35 -3.56 -13.59 -0.25
CA LEU A 35 -4.85 -12.87 -0.23
C LEU A 35 -5.48 -12.72 -1.62
N GLY A 36 -4.81 -13.14 -2.71
CA GLY A 36 -5.34 -13.09 -4.07
C GLY A 36 -4.99 -11.81 -4.85
N TYR A 37 -3.97 -11.06 -4.42
CA TYR A 37 -3.41 -9.98 -5.23
C TYR A 37 -2.45 -10.53 -6.29
N THR A 38 -2.51 -9.97 -7.49
CA THR A 38 -1.61 -10.31 -8.59
C THR A 38 -0.56 -9.22 -8.74
N PRO A 39 0.75 -9.53 -8.60
CA PRO A 39 1.80 -8.58 -8.91
C PRO A 39 1.89 -8.36 -10.41
N LYS A 40 2.10 -7.10 -10.82
CA LYS A 40 2.30 -6.70 -12.20
C LYS A 40 3.44 -5.69 -12.26
N LYS A 41 4.39 -5.90 -13.18
CA LYS A 41 5.40 -4.89 -13.46
C LYS A 41 4.72 -3.67 -14.06
N THR A 42 5.00 -2.49 -13.52
CA THR A 42 4.56 -1.22 -14.11
C THR A 42 5.28 -0.98 -15.44
N LYS A 43 4.76 -0.03 -16.24
CA LYS A 43 5.38 0.37 -17.53
C LYS A 43 6.55 1.36 -17.36
N THR A 44 7.03 1.58 -16.14
CA THR A 44 8.13 2.50 -15.85
C THR A 44 9.48 1.87 -16.18
N LYS A 45 10.52 2.69 -16.38
CA LYS A 45 11.90 2.20 -16.52
C LYS A 45 12.35 1.45 -15.27
N GLU A 46 11.99 1.97 -14.10
CA GLU A 46 12.24 1.33 -12.82
C GLU A 46 11.45 0.03 -12.66
N PHE A 47 12.06 -0.94 -12.00
CA PHE A 47 11.41 -2.22 -11.70
C PHE A 47 10.50 -2.04 -10.47
N ILE A 48 9.23 -1.77 -10.74
CA ILE A 48 8.18 -1.61 -9.74
C ILE A 48 7.12 -2.69 -9.95
N LEU A 49 6.67 -3.30 -8.85
CA LEU A 49 5.57 -4.26 -8.83
C LEU A 49 4.34 -3.64 -8.17
N ASP A 50 3.26 -3.52 -8.93
CA ASP A 50 1.93 -3.17 -8.42
C ASP A 50 1.16 -4.45 -8.04
N PHE A 51 0.64 -4.52 -6.82
CA PHE A 51 -0.17 -5.64 -6.36
C PHE A 51 -1.65 -5.27 -6.42
N SER A 52 -2.36 -5.83 -7.40
CA SER A 52 -3.76 -5.50 -7.68
C SER A 52 -4.66 -6.73 -7.64
N LYS A 53 -5.90 -6.56 -7.16
CA LYS A 53 -6.89 -7.63 -7.09
C LYS A 53 -8.07 -7.29 -8.02
N SER A 54 -8.27 -8.12 -9.04
CA SER A 54 -9.30 -7.91 -10.09
C SER A 54 -10.72 -7.85 -9.51
N LYS A 55 -11.02 -8.71 -8.53
CA LYS A 55 -12.33 -8.79 -7.87
C LYS A 55 -12.79 -7.46 -7.28
N VAL A 56 -11.88 -6.69 -6.70
CA VAL A 56 -12.17 -5.38 -6.08
C VAL A 56 -11.72 -4.19 -6.94
N LYS A 57 -10.96 -4.43 -8.01
CA LYS A 57 -10.35 -3.42 -8.90
C LYS A 57 -9.54 -2.37 -8.12
N ARG A 58 -8.74 -2.83 -7.14
CA ARG A 58 -7.88 -2.00 -6.28
C ARG A 58 -6.45 -2.54 -6.27
N THR A 59 -5.51 -1.61 -6.15
CA THR A 59 -4.11 -1.87 -5.79
C THR A 59 -3.96 -1.71 -4.28
N ILE A 60 -3.35 -2.69 -3.62
CA ILE A 60 -3.12 -2.65 -2.17
C ILE A 60 -1.74 -2.11 -1.84
N MET A 61 -0.72 -2.49 -2.61
CA MET A 61 0.66 -2.11 -2.36
C MET A 61 1.49 -2.00 -3.65
N LYS A 62 2.64 -1.35 -3.53
CA LYS A 62 3.71 -1.31 -4.52
C LYS A 62 5.04 -1.66 -3.87
N LEU A 63 5.85 -2.42 -4.58
CA LEU A 63 7.25 -2.71 -4.21
C LEU A 63 8.17 -2.15 -5.30
N GLU A 64 9.24 -1.47 -4.88
CA GLU A 64 10.16 -0.76 -5.77
C GLU A 64 11.59 -1.19 -5.44
N ILE A 65 12.41 -1.49 -6.45
CA ILE A 65 13.83 -1.80 -6.20
C ILE A 65 14.61 -0.59 -5.68
N ARG A 66 14.10 0.62 -5.93
CA ARG A 66 14.61 1.92 -5.48
C ARG A 66 13.47 2.90 -5.34
N ASP A 67 13.42 3.62 -4.23
CA ASP A 67 12.51 4.76 -4.02
C ASP A 67 13.35 6.03 -3.87
N ASN A 68 13.21 6.94 -4.84
CA ASN A 68 13.95 8.20 -4.89
C ASN A 68 13.55 9.18 -3.77
N SER A 69 12.44 8.92 -3.07
CA SER A 69 12.04 9.69 -1.87
C SER A 69 12.77 9.23 -0.60
N ILE A 70 13.41 8.06 -0.63
CA ILE A 70 14.18 7.51 0.49
C ILE A 70 15.65 7.85 0.31
N LYS A 71 16.29 8.33 1.38
CA LYS A 71 17.75 8.54 1.41
C LYS A 71 18.48 7.27 0.99
N ASP A 72 19.54 7.44 0.19
CA ASP A 72 20.36 6.36 -0.37
C ASP A 72 19.64 5.44 -1.38
N ASN A 73 18.48 5.86 -1.91
CA ASN A 73 17.70 5.11 -2.92
C ASN A 73 17.39 3.66 -2.50
N LYS A 74 17.08 3.46 -1.21
CA LYS A 74 16.70 2.15 -0.66
C LYS A 74 15.43 1.61 -1.35
N PRO A 75 15.18 0.28 -1.30
CA PRO A 75 13.94 -0.30 -1.80
C PRO A 75 12.70 0.34 -1.18
N GLY A 76 11.68 0.57 -2.01
CA GLY A 76 10.44 1.22 -1.63
C GLY A 76 9.31 0.24 -1.33
N LEU A 77 8.52 0.56 -0.31
CA LEU A 77 7.21 -0.04 -0.05
C LEU A 77 6.18 1.07 0.02
N ARG A 78 5.11 0.96 -0.77
CA ARG A 78 3.94 1.83 -0.64
C ARG A 78 2.70 0.99 -0.36
N LEU A 79 1.85 1.41 0.58
CA LEU A 79 0.73 0.62 1.07
C LEU A 79 -0.56 1.45 1.19
N LYS A 80 -1.71 0.79 1.01
CA LYS A 80 -3.00 1.28 1.48
C LYS A 80 -3.36 0.62 2.79
N PHE A 81 -3.69 1.42 3.79
CA PHE A 81 -4.06 0.90 5.11
C PHE A 81 -5.05 1.80 5.87
N TYR A 82 -5.77 2.68 5.16
CA TYR A 82 -6.72 3.63 5.75
C TYR A 82 -7.93 2.97 6.45
N ALA A 83 -8.20 1.69 6.18
CA ALA A 83 -9.23 0.95 6.89
C ALA A 83 -8.82 0.61 8.35
N ASN A 84 -7.52 0.66 8.66
CA ASN A 84 -7.00 0.34 9.98
C ASN A 84 -7.03 1.58 10.88
N LYS A 85 -7.50 1.41 12.13
CA LYS A 85 -7.67 2.52 13.09
C LYS A 85 -6.46 2.75 13.99
N GLY A 86 -5.55 1.80 14.07
CA GLY A 86 -4.34 1.86 14.88
C GLY A 86 -3.17 1.24 14.14
N TYR A 87 -2.03 1.90 14.20
CA TYR A 87 -0.76 1.48 13.63
C TYR A 87 0.38 2.21 14.33
N SER A 88 1.57 1.63 14.29
CA SER A 88 2.79 2.18 14.87
C SER A 88 3.26 3.45 14.15
N GLU A 89 4.16 4.17 14.81
CA GLU A 89 4.55 5.52 14.43
C GLU A 89 5.16 5.62 13.02
N ILE A 90 5.82 4.57 12.54
CA ILE A 90 6.37 4.52 11.18
C ILE A 90 5.29 4.72 10.09
N PHE A 91 4.07 4.24 10.33
CA PHE A 91 2.95 4.40 9.41
C PHE A 91 2.32 5.79 9.52
N ASN A 92 2.24 6.34 10.74
CA ASN A 92 1.85 7.74 10.97
C ASN A 92 2.80 8.70 10.22
N GLN A 93 4.11 8.49 10.36
CA GLN A 93 5.14 9.28 9.68
C GLN A 93 5.04 9.21 8.16
N GLY A 94 4.64 8.06 7.61
CA GLY A 94 4.35 7.93 6.17
C GLY A 94 3.22 8.89 5.73
N ILE A 95 2.15 8.98 6.50
CA ILE A 95 1.02 9.88 6.22
C ILE A 95 1.46 11.34 6.39
N GLN A 96 2.11 11.66 7.50
CA GLN A 96 2.63 12.99 7.81
C GLN A 96 3.54 13.52 6.70
N ARG A 97 4.50 12.70 6.25
CA ARG A 97 5.44 13.08 5.20
C ARG A 97 4.76 13.49 3.91
N VAL A 98 3.73 12.75 3.49
CA VAL A 98 2.96 13.10 2.27
C VAL A 98 2.18 14.40 2.46
N ILE A 99 1.74 14.71 3.67
CA ILE A 99 1.06 15.98 3.96
C ILE A 99 2.07 17.14 3.91
N GLU A 100 3.24 16.96 4.52
CA GLU A 100 4.27 17.99 4.69
C GLU A 100 5.07 18.24 3.40
N GLU A 101 5.49 17.20 2.68
CA GLU A 101 6.29 17.30 1.44
C GLU A 101 5.60 18.14 0.36
N TYR A 102 4.28 18.24 0.40
CA TYR A 102 3.48 18.95 -0.58
C TYR A 102 2.74 20.16 -0.03
N ASP A 103 3.14 20.67 1.14
CA ASP A 103 2.52 21.83 1.81
C ASP A 103 0.99 21.70 1.94
N GLY A 104 0.50 20.48 2.19
CA GLY A 104 -0.93 20.20 2.29
C GLY A 104 -1.70 20.15 0.96
N ARG A 105 -1.06 20.35 -0.21
CA ARG A 105 -1.73 20.35 -1.53
C ARG A 105 -2.49 19.06 -1.85
N TYR A 106 -2.06 17.94 -1.29
CA TYR A 106 -2.68 16.63 -1.50
C TYR A 106 -3.58 16.18 -0.35
N THR A 107 -4.03 17.11 0.48
CA THR A 107 -5.02 16.87 1.54
C THR A 107 -6.45 17.02 0.99
N GLY A 108 -7.44 16.51 1.73
CA GLY A 108 -8.84 16.55 1.32
C GLY A 108 -9.29 15.41 0.39
N CYS A 109 -10.56 15.47 0.00
CA CYS A 109 -11.14 14.55 -0.98
C CYS A 109 -10.76 14.95 -2.40
N TYR A 110 -10.37 13.98 -3.22
CA TYR A 110 -9.96 14.23 -4.61
C TYR A 110 -11.13 14.33 -5.60
N GLY A 111 -12.38 14.25 -5.15
CA GLY A 111 -13.56 14.31 -6.04
C GLY A 111 -13.68 13.14 -7.02
N CYS A 112 -12.96 12.04 -6.82
CA CYS A 112 -12.85 10.96 -7.81
C CYS A 112 -14.08 10.03 -7.92
N GLY A 113 -15.14 10.26 -7.15
CA GLY A 113 -16.37 9.45 -7.16
C GLY A 113 -16.20 7.99 -6.71
N ARG A 114 -15.07 7.63 -6.06
CA ARG A 114 -14.76 6.25 -5.66
C ARG A 114 -15.33 5.85 -4.30
N CYS A 115 -15.52 6.81 -3.39
CA CYS A 115 -16.08 6.59 -2.05
C CYS A 115 -17.58 6.30 -2.13
N LYS A 116 -18.10 5.46 -1.24
CA LYS A 116 -19.52 5.03 -1.25
C LYS A 116 -20.18 5.39 0.08
N GLY A 117 -20.45 6.67 0.28
CA GLY A 117 -20.91 7.23 1.54
C GLY A 117 -19.78 8.02 2.19
N GLU A 118 -19.18 7.48 3.23
CA GLU A 118 -18.08 8.14 3.94
C GLU A 118 -16.80 8.22 3.10
N LEU A 119 -16.01 9.26 3.37
CA LEU A 119 -14.74 9.47 2.71
C LEU A 119 -13.74 8.39 3.11
N GLU A 120 -13.19 7.70 2.12
CA GLU A 120 -12.15 6.69 2.30
C GLU A 120 -10.77 7.36 2.28
N GLY A 121 -10.08 7.38 3.41
CA GLY A 121 -8.75 7.97 3.52
C GLY A 121 -8.21 8.00 4.94
N TYR A 122 -7.04 8.60 5.09
CA TYR A 122 -6.32 8.71 6.34
C TYR A 122 -6.73 9.99 7.06
N THR A 123 -6.81 9.94 8.39
CA THR A 123 -6.88 11.13 9.23
C THR A 123 -5.62 11.17 10.08
N TYR A 124 -4.75 12.14 9.82
CA TYR A 124 -3.59 12.41 10.65
C TYR A 124 -3.94 13.46 11.70
N THR A 125 -3.57 13.23 12.96
CA THR A 125 -3.79 14.17 14.07
C THR A 125 -2.43 14.63 14.57
N TYR A 126 -2.14 15.92 14.43
CA TYR A 126 -0.93 16.53 14.97
C TYR A 126 -0.99 16.63 16.51
N SER A 127 0.16 16.84 17.14
CA SER A 127 0.28 16.97 18.60
C SER A 127 -0.51 18.16 19.17
N ASP A 128 -0.76 19.20 18.37
CA ASP A 128 -1.60 20.35 18.70
C ASP A 128 -3.11 20.07 18.56
N GLY A 129 -3.49 18.84 18.17
CA GLY A 129 -4.87 18.42 17.95
C GLY A 129 -5.42 18.71 16.54
N LYS A 130 -4.65 19.36 15.67
CA LYS A 130 -5.06 19.62 14.28
C LYS A 130 -5.25 18.31 13.53
N LYS A 131 -6.39 18.15 12.87
CA LYS A 131 -6.71 16.97 12.05
C LYS A 131 -6.63 17.30 10.56
N ILE A 132 -5.91 16.47 9.82
CA ILE A 132 -5.80 16.58 8.37
C ILE A 132 -6.27 15.27 7.73
N PHE A 133 -7.22 15.39 6.80
CA PHE A 133 -7.67 14.27 5.99
C PHE A 133 -6.83 14.13 4.72
N ARG A 134 -6.47 12.89 4.37
CA ARG A 134 -5.72 12.53 3.16
C ARG A 134 -6.48 11.44 2.41
N CYS A 135 -6.87 11.70 1.16
CA CYS A 135 -7.59 10.72 0.34
C CYS A 135 -6.84 9.38 0.21
N GLY A 136 -7.55 8.26 0.39
CA GLY A 136 -7.01 6.90 0.25
C GLY A 136 -6.88 6.40 -1.20
N SER A 137 -7.04 7.29 -2.20
CA SER A 137 -6.84 6.92 -3.61
C SER A 137 -5.38 6.53 -3.88
N GLU A 138 -4.45 7.20 -3.20
CA GLU A 138 -3.02 7.01 -3.33
C GLU A 138 -2.49 6.02 -2.28
N LEU A 139 -1.30 5.48 -2.56
CA LEU A 139 -0.55 4.66 -1.62
C LEU A 139 0.36 5.57 -0.78
N ILE A 140 0.60 5.18 0.47
CA ILE A 140 1.51 5.88 1.38
C ILE A 140 2.86 5.17 1.35
N SER A 141 3.94 5.90 1.09
CA SER A 141 5.30 5.36 1.18
C SER A 141 5.67 5.12 2.64
N ILE A 142 6.14 3.90 2.94
CA ILE A 142 6.61 3.50 4.26
C ILE A 142 8.14 3.48 4.22
N HIS A 143 8.75 4.34 5.01
CA HIS A 143 10.21 4.50 5.07
C HIS A 143 10.75 3.89 6.35
N ASN A 144 12.03 3.47 6.36
CA ASN A 144 12.71 2.93 7.54
C ASN A 144 12.04 1.68 8.15
N PHE A 145 11.34 0.87 7.36
CA PHE A 145 10.75 -0.37 7.85
C PHE A 145 11.78 -1.51 7.83
N GLY A 146 11.67 -2.40 8.82
CA GLY A 146 12.52 -3.56 9.00
C GLY A 146 11.73 -4.83 9.30
N PRO A 147 12.45 -5.96 9.53
CA PRO A 147 11.84 -7.25 9.85
C PRO A 147 10.83 -7.21 11.01
N GLU A 148 11.07 -6.35 12.00
CA GLU A 148 10.19 -6.13 13.15
C GLU A 148 8.80 -5.61 12.76
N ASN A 149 8.66 -4.96 11.60
CA ASN A 149 7.39 -4.40 11.14
C ASN A 149 6.56 -5.39 10.31
N ILE A 150 7.09 -6.56 9.95
CA ILE A 150 6.43 -7.49 9.01
C ILE A 150 5.06 -7.95 9.52
N SER A 151 4.96 -8.31 10.80
CA SER A 151 3.70 -8.74 11.42
C SER A 151 2.62 -7.67 11.32
N GLU A 152 2.98 -6.42 11.60
CA GLU A 152 2.06 -5.30 11.50
C GLU A 152 1.70 -4.98 10.04
N LEU A 153 2.67 -5.00 9.12
CA LEU A 153 2.42 -4.83 7.69
C LEU A 153 1.39 -5.83 7.17
N LYS A 154 1.51 -7.10 7.55
CA LYS A 154 0.54 -8.14 7.19
C LYS A 154 -0.84 -7.84 7.77
N ALA A 155 -0.92 -7.43 9.04
CA ALA A 155 -2.18 -7.03 9.66
C ALA A 155 -2.84 -5.86 8.93
N LEU A 156 -2.07 -4.82 8.57
CA LEU A 156 -2.57 -3.66 7.84
C LEU A 156 -3.06 -4.01 6.43
N ILE A 157 -2.32 -4.86 5.70
CA ILE A 157 -2.71 -5.39 4.40
C ILE A 157 -4.04 -6.16 4.54
N LYS A 158 -4.17 -7.02 5.55
CA LYS A 158 -5.37 -7.82 5.80
C LYS A 158 -6.59 -6.94 6.10
N GLY A 159 -6.47 -6.00 7.02
CA GLY A 159 -7.58 -5.12 7.40
C GLY A 159 -8.07 -4.26 6.22
N GLN A 160 -7.14 -3.77 5.39
CA GLN A 160 -7.52 -3.05 4.18
C GLN A 160 -8.15 -3.94 3.11
N ASP A 161 -7.68 -5.18 2.97
CA ASP A 161 -8.27 -6.16 2.06
C ASP A 161 -9.71 -6.52 2.45
N GLU A 162 -9.95 -6.81 3.72
CA GLU A 162 -11.27 -7.11 4.26
C GLU A 162 -12.26 -5.97 3.99
N PHE A 163 -11.80 -4.72 4.18
CA PHE A 163 -12.58 -3.54 3.84
C PHE A 163 -12.93 -3.47 2.35
N PHE A 164 -11.97 -3.70 1.45
CA PHE A 164 -12.24 -3.73 0.01
C PHE A 164 -13.22 -4.83 -0.39
N MET A 165 -13.09 -6.01 0.21
CA MET A 165 -13.96 -7.15 -0.05
C MET A 165 -15.40 -6.88 0.40
N LYS A 166 -15.60 -6.34 1.62
CA LYS A 166 -16.91 -5.95 2.14
C LYS A 166 -17.60 -4.90 1.25
N ASN A 167 -16.85 -3.87 0.82
CA ASN A 167 -17.39 -2.81 -0.05
C ASN A 167 -17.67 -3.26 -1.48
N ASN A 168 -17.09 -4.39 -1.89
CA ASN A 168 -17.35 -4.99 -3.20
C ASN A 168 -18.55 -5.94 -3.18
N LEU A 169 -18.73 -6.73 -2.11
CA LEU A 169 -19.92 -7.58 -1.95
C LEU A 169 -21.21 -6.75 -1.95
N SER A 170 -21.23 -5.65 -1.20
CA SER A 170 -22.36 -4.71 -1.18
C SER A 170 -22.64 -4.01 -2.52
N LYS A 171 -21.75 -4.08 -3.53
CA LYS A 171 -22.04 -3.62 -4.90
C LYS A 171 -22.87 -4.63 -5.68
N ASN A 172 -22.58 -5.91 -5.50
CA ASN A 172 -23.23 -6.96 -6.27
C ASN A 172 -24.66 -7.19 -5.77
N GLU A 173 -24.89 -7.07 -4.47
CA GLU A 173 -26.24 -7.16 -3.88
C GLU A 173 -27.18 -6.02 -4.28
N ARG A 174 -26.66 -4.81 -4.57
CA ARG A 174 -27.46 -3.66 -5.05
C ARG A 174 -27.71 -3.66 -6.57
N ARG A 175 -27.16 -4.62 -7.28
CA ARG A 175 -27.27 -4.75 -8.76
C ARG A 175 -28.12 -5.95 -9.18
N ASN A 176 -28.47 -6.80 -8.23
CA ASN A 176 -29.45 -7.87 -8.37
C ASN A 176 -30.79 -7.38 -7.82
#